data_AF-A0A674MIL0-F1
#
_entry.id   AF-A0A674MIL0-F1
#
_cell.length_a   1.000
_cell.length_b   1.000
_cell.length_c   1.000
_cell.angle_alpha   90.00
_cell.angle_beta   90.00
_cell.angle_gamma   90.00
#
_symmetry.space_group_name_H-M   'P 1'
#
loop_
_entity.id
_entity.type
_entity.pdbx_description
1 polymer ?
#
loop_
_entity_poly.entity_id
_entity_poly.type
_entity_poly.pdbx_seq_one_letter_code
_entity_poly.pdbx_strand_id
1 'polypeptide(L)'
;MSLLGNLLKSGASCCQSAGSLLRAARSFSTGTCCFIRMHAIPPLRTVDRWTEKRSMYGVYDNIGILGKDFKAHPKDVIIAPCWLKGFKGNELQRLIQKKKMKRIRFLYRRFKTAPASTANSDQACFKMHF
;
A
#
# COMPACT_ATOMS: atom_id res chain seq x y z
N MET A 1 -27.50 -58.83 -49.21
CA MET A 1 -26.37 -58.19 -49.92
C MET A 1 -26.84 -56.82 -50.39
N SER A 2 -26.74 -55.75 -49.61
CA SER A 2 -25.55 -54.90 -49.61
C SER A 2 -25.60 -53.95 -48.40
N LEU A 3 -24.80 -54.24 -47.39
CA LEU A 3 -24.51 -53.39 -46.21
C LEU A 3 -23.37 -52.42 -46.55
N LEU A 4 -23.45 -51.70 -47.67
CA LEU A 4 -22.34 -50.86 -48.15
C LEU A 4 -22.77 -49.53 -48.79
N GLY A 5 -24.02 -49.09 -48.58
CA GLY A 5 -24.51 -47.81 -49.12
C GLY A 5 -24.48 -46.62 -48.15
N ASN A 6 -24.35 -46.86 -46.85
CA ASN A 6 -24.62 -45.83 -45.83
C ASN A 6 -23.38 -45.30 -45.10
N LEU A 7 -22.16 -45.69 -45.49
CA LEU A 7 -20.93 -45.27 -44.78
C LEU A 7 -20.32 -43.96 -45.29
N LEU A 8 -20.81 -43.39 -46.40
CA LEU A 8 -20.21 -42.17 -47.00
C LEU A 8 -21.02 -40.87 -46.82
N LYS A 9 -22.16 -40.90 -46.12
CA LYS A 9 -22.94 -39.67 -45.81
C LYS A 9 -22.75 -39.12 -44.39
N SER A 10 -22.06 -39.83 -43.50
CA SER A 10 -21.70 -39.35 -42.16
C SER A 10 -20.26 -38.82 -42.05
N GLY A 11 -19.65 -38.41 -43.16
CA GLY A 11 -18.28 -37.86 -43.19
C GLY A 11 -18.16 -36.33 -43.15
N ALA A 12 -19.26 -35.58 -43.24
CA ALA A 12 -19.22 -34.13 -43.47
C ALA A 12 -19.79 -33.27 -42.33
N SER A 13 -19.95 -33.81 -41.12
CA SER A 13 -20.48 -33.05 -39.98
C SER A 13 -19.58 -33.04 -38.72
N CYS A 14 -18.48 -33.80 -38.71
CA CYS A 14 -17.59 -33.86 -37.53
C CYS A 14 -16.39 -32.88 -37.61
N CYS A 15 -16.34 -32.01 -38.62
CA CYS A 15 -15.17 -31.13 -38.83
C CYS A 15 -15.50 -29.63 -38.75
N GLN A 16 -16.68 -29.22 -38.29
CA GLN A 16 -16.96 -27.80 -38.04
C GLN A 16 -16.57 -27.32 -36.64
N SER A 17 -16.18 -28.21 -35.73
CA SER A 17 -15.79 -27.85 -34.36
C SER A 17 -14.28 -27.61 -34.17
N ALA A 18 -13.46 -27.76 -35.22
CA ALA A 18 -12.02 -27.45 -35.16
C ALA A 18 -11.71 -25.95 -35.37
N GLY A 19 -12.71 -25.14 -35.77
CA GLY A 19 -12.53 -23.69 -36.00
C GLY A 19 -12.58 -22.82 -34.74
N SER A 20 -13.04 -23.37 -33.60
CA SER A 20 -13.25 -22.57 -32.38
C SER A 20 -12.06 -22.59 -31.41
N LEU A 21 -11.24 -23.65 -31.41
CA LEU A 21 -10.14 -23.77 -30.44
C LEU A 21 -8.86 -22.98 -30.81
N LEU A 22 -8.75 -22.48 -32.05
CA LEU A 22 -7.63 -21.62 -32.45
C LEU A 22 -7.86 -20.13 -32.12
N ARG A 23 -9.02 -19.76 -31.59
CA ARG A 23 -9.35 -18.36 -31.23
C ARG A 23 -8.98 -18.00 -29.78
N ALA A 24 -8.18 -18.83 -29.11
CA ALA A 24 -7.61 -18.53 -27.79
C ALA A 24 -6.15 -18.03 -27.86
N ALA A 25 -5.61 -17.77 -29.05
CA ALA A 25 -4.42 -16.95 -29.16
C ALA A 25 -4.82 -15.51 -28.84
N ARG A 26 -4.64 -15.09 -27.57
CA ARG A 26 -4.62 -13.67 -27.25
C ARG A 26 -3.57 -13.06 -28.15
N SER A 27 -3.99 -12.20 -29.08
CA SER A 27 -3.09 -11.37 -29.84
C SER A 27 -2.37 -10.49 -28.82
N PHE A 28 -1.20 -10.93 -28.36
CA PHE A 28 -0.31 -10.03 -27.66
C PHE A 28 0.08 -9.01 -28.72
N SER A 29 -0.58 -7.85 -28.67
CA SER A 29 -0.05 -6.67 -29.32
C SER A 29 1.34 -6.51 -28.73
N THR A 30 2.36 -6.87 -29.50
CA THR A 30 3.69 -6.31 -29.33
C THR A 30 3.53 -4.84 -29.65
N GLY A 31 2.89 -4.12 -28.73
CA GLY A 31 2.63 -2.70 -28.82
C GLY A 31 3.98 -2.12 -29.15
N THR A 32 4.08 -1.59 -30.37
CA THR A 32 5.26 -0.89 -30.86
C THR A 32 5.75 -0.07 -29.69
N CYS A 33 6.98 -0.31 -29.23
CA CYS A 33 7.55 0.47 -28.15
C CYS A 33 7.27 1.92 -28.50
N CYS A 34 6.37 2.54 -27.73
CA CYS A 34 6.06 3.93 -27.94
C CYS A 34 7.38 4.61 -27.67
N PHE A 35 8.08 5.01 -28.74
CA PHE A 35 9.20 5.91 -28.64
C PHE A 35 8.63 7.08 -27.85
N ILE A 36 9.05 7.19 -26.59
CA ILE A 36 8.70 8.31 -25.74
C ILE A 36 9.22 9.52 -26.51
N ARG A 37 8.33 10.16 -27.27
CA ARG A 37 8.65 11.35 -28.03
C ARG A 37 8.78 12.44 -26.99
N MET A 38 10.00 12.61 -26.49
CA MET A 38 10.37 13.79 -25.73
C MET A 38 10.21 14.97 -26.69
N HIS A 39 9.03 15.60 -26.65
CA HIS A 39 8.65 16.65 -27.61
C HIS A 39 9.57 17.87 -27.53
N ALA A 40 10.20 18.10 -26.37
CA ALA A 40 11.26 19.08 -26.17
C ALA A 40 12.11 18.68 -24.95
N ILE A 41 13.36 19.13 -24.93
CA ILE A 41 14.21 19.04 -23.73
C ILE A 41 13.56 19.92 -22.64
N PRO A 42 13.29 19.39 -21.44
CA PRO A 42 12.73 20.19 -20.35
C PRO A 42 13.70 21.34 -20.01
N PRO A 43 13.19 22.50 -19.60
CA PRO A 43 14.06 23.62 -19.24
C PRO A 43 15.00 23.23 -18.10
N LEU A 44 16.20 23.81 -18.12
CA LEU A 44 17.20 23.58 -17.08
C LEU A 44 16.61 23.97 -15.72
N ARG A 45 16.61 23.02 -14.79
CA ARG A 45 16.21 23.28 -13.40
C ARG A 45 17.37 23.88 -12.64
N THR A 46 17.37 25.19 -12.46
CA THR A 46 18.27 25.85 -11.50
C THR A 46 17.86 25.43 -10.09
N VAL A 47 18.82 24.90 -9.34
CA VAL A 47 18.61 24.49 -7.94
C VAL A 47 19.59 25.26 -7.10
N ASP A 48 19.06 26.17 -6.28
CA ASP A 48 19.88 26.83 -5.27
C ASP A 48 20.43 25.78 -4.30
N ARG A 49 21.74 25.84 -4.07
CA ARG A 49 22.46 24.96 -3.15
C ARG A 49 22.28 25.40 -1.69
N TRP A 50 22.10 26.69 -1.43
CA TRP A 50 22.15 27.29 -0.09
C TRP A 50 20.79 27.71 0.49
N THR A 51 19.70 27.10 0.03
CA THR A 51 18.38 27.23 0.65
C THR A 51 18.43 26.93 2.15
N GLU A 52 17.70 27.68 2.97
CA GLU A 52 17.65 27.53 4.43
C GLU A 52 17.44 26.06 4.88
N LYS A 53 16.50 25.35 4.25
CA LYS A 53 16.21 23.95 4.54
C LYS A 53 17.41 23.03 4.33
N ARG A 54 18.23 23.27 3.29
CA ARG A 54 19.43 22.45 3.02
C ARG A 54 20.57 22.85 3.95
N SER A 55 20.75 24.16 4.16
CA SER A 55 21.80 24.71 5.02
C SER A 55 21.64 24.28 6.48
N MET A 56 20.40 24.22 6.97
CA MET A 56 20.07 23.84 8.35
C MET A 56 19.73 22.35 8.53
N TYR A 57 19.90 21.52 7.49
CA TYR A 57 19.55 20.10 7.57
C TYR A 57 20.50 19.34 8.50
N GLY A 58 19.97 18.62 9.50
CA GLY A 58 20.73 17.76 10.40
C GLY A 58 21.40 18.45 11.60
N VAL A 59 21.23 19.78 11.75
CA VAL A 59 21.83 20.57 12.85
C VAL A 59 21.49 20.01 14.24
N TYR A 60 20.31 19.39 14.37
CA TYR A 60 19.73 18.95 15.64
C TYR A 60 19.64 17.42 15.80
N ASP A 61 20.38 16.65 15.00
CA ASP A 61 20.28 15.17 15.03
C ASP A 61 20.92 14.56 16.30
N ASN A 62 21.91 15.23 16.87
CA ASN A 62 22.66 14.75 18.05
C ASN A 62 22.19 15.37 19.37
N ILE A 63 20.99 15.97 19.42
CA ILE A 63 20.43 16.57 20.66
C ILE A 63 20.46 15.60 21.83
N GLY A 64 20.28 14.30 21.59
CA GLY A 64 20.29 13.30 22.67
C GLY A 64 21.64 13.19 23.38
N ILE A 65 22.76 13.23 22.65
CA ILE A 65 24.11 13.04 23.21
C ILE A 65 24.69 14.38 23.70
N LEU A 66 24.41 15.47 22.97
CA LEU A 66 24.93 16.80 23.28
C LEU A 66 24.05 17.56 24.29
N GLY A 67 22.80 17.15 24.46
CA GLY A 67 21.86 17.74 25.39
C GLY A 67 22.20 17.34 26.82
N LYS A 68 22.40 18.33 27.69
CA LYS A 68 22.50 18.10 29.14
C LYS A 68 21.25 17.36 29.62
N ASP A 69 21.46 16.22 30.27
CA ASP A 69 20.43 15.37 30.88
C ASP A 69 19.55 14.54 29.90
N PHE A 70 19.98 14.27 28.65
CA PHE A 70 19.25 13.40 27.70
C PHE A 70 17.75 13.74 27.53
N LYS A 71 17.39 15.02 27.65
CA LYS A 71 15.98 15.48 27.75
C LYS A 71 15.10 15.15 26.55
N ALA A 72 15.68 15.00 25.36
CA ALA A 72 14.95 14.75 24.13
C ALA A 72 15.64 13.68 23.29
N HIS A 73 14.86 12.70 22.80
CA HIS A 73 15.37 11.71 21.85
C HIS A 73 15.19 12.24 20.43
N PRO A 74 16.14 12.00 19.49
CA PRO A 74 15.98 12.37 18.07
C PRO A 74 14.71 11.85 17.39
N LYS A 75 14.00 10.88 17.99
CA LYS A 75 12.73 10.35 17.48
C LYS A 75 11.59 11.35 17.61
N ASP A 76 11.69 12.27 18.57
CA ASP A 76 10.64 13.25 18.88
C ASP A 76 10.69 14.45 17.91
N VAL A 77 11.89 14.79 17.44
CA VAL A 77 12.16 15.84 16.44
C VAL A 77 11.61 15.50 15.06
N ILE A 78 11.50 14.21 14.74
CA ILE A 78 11.01 13.74 13.43
C ILE A 78 9.52 14.10 13.26
N ILE A 79 9.22 14.83 12.18
CA ILE A 79 7.86 15.11 11.73
C ILE A 79 7.40 13.93 10.86
N ALA A 80 6.69 12.99 11.49
CA ALA A 80 6.10 11.83 10.84
C ALA A 80 4.77 11.45 11.51
N PRO A 81 3.93 10.62 10.87
CA PRO A 81 2.74 10.08 11.52
C PRO A 81 3.09 9.42 12.86
N CYS A 82 2.27 9.63 13.89
CA CYS A 82 2.57 9.15 15.25
C CYS A 82 2.77 7.63 15.36
N TRP A 83 2.14 6.86 14.47
CA TRP A 83 2.32 5.41 14.39
C TRP A 83 3.61 4.98 13.68
N LEU A 84 4.33 5.90 13.03
CA LEU A 84 5.57 5.63 12.29
C LEU A 84 6.81 6.27 12.94
N LYS A 85 6.63 7.23 13.86
CA LYS A 85 7.74 7.88 14.56
C LYS A 85 8.62 6.84 15.27
N GLY A 86 9.91 6.82 14.94
CA GLY A 86 10.88 5.90 15.53
C GLY A 86 10.68 4.40 15.19
N PHE A 87 9.83 4.08 14.21
CA PHE A 87 9.54 2.71 13.80
C PHE A 87 10.11 2.41 12.42
N LYS A 88 10.83 1.29 12.28
CA LYS A 88 11.31 0.75 11.02
C LYS A 88 10.76 -0.67 10.88
N GLY A 89 10.03 -0.93 9.80
CA GLY A 89 9.42 -2.24 9.56
C GLY A 89 8.94 -2.40 8.12
N ASN A 90 8.63 -3.64 7.75
CA ASN A 90 8.08 -3.94 6.43
C ASN A 90 6.66 -3.36 6.28
N GLU A 91 6.10 -3.43 5.07
CA GLU A 91 4.77 -2.90 4.80
C GLU A 91 3.68 -3.57 5.67
N LEU A 92 3.74 -4.90 5.81
CA LEU A 92 2.80 -5.64 6.65
C LEU A 92 2.81 -5.14 8.11
N GLN A 93 3.98 -4.96 8.69
CA GLN A 93 4.16 -4.44 10.05
C GLN A 93 3.63 -3.01 10.20
N ARG A 94 3.91 -2.14 9.21
CA ARG A 94 3.37 -0.77 9.19
C ARG A 94 1.83 -0.77 9.13
N LEU A 95 1.22 -1.65 8.33
CA LEU A 95 -0.24 -1.78 8.24
C LEU A 95 -0.86 -2.27 9.54
N ILE A 96 -0.25 -3.29 10.17
CA ILE A 96 -0.69 -3.82 11.47
C ILE A 96 -0.64 -2.72 12.55
N GLN A 97 0.46 -1.98 12.63
CA GLN A 97 0.65 -0.91 13.62
C GLN A 97 -0.35 0.23 13.42
N LYS A 98 -0.55 0.65 12.17
CA LYS A 98 -1.58 1.65 11.81
C LYS A 98 -2.98 1.16 12.19
N LYS A 99 -3.30 -0.12 11.97
CA LYS A 99 -4.59 -0.72 12.35
C LYS A 99 -4.78 -0.74 13.87
N LYS A 100 -3.75 -1.13 14.64
CA LYS A 100 -3.78 -1.15 16.12
C LYS A 100 -4.05 0.24 16.70
N MET A 101 -3.32 1.26 16.24
CA MET A 101 -3.45 2.65 16.70
C MET A 101 -4.82 3.26 16.37
N LYS A 102 -5.36 3.01 15.16
CA LYS A 102 -6.70 3.46 14.77
C LYS A 102 -7.80 2.80 15.60
N ARG A 103 -7.67 1.50 15.89
CA ARG A 103 -8.63 0.75 16.72
C ARG A 103 -8.68 1.32 18.14
N ILE A 104 -7.52 1.61 18.75
CA ILE A 104 -7.44 2.23 20.08
C ILE A 104 -8.15 3.60 20.09
N ARG A 105 -7.91 4.43 19.06
CA ARG A 105 -8.59 5.73 18.93
C ARG A 105 -10.12 5.60 18.82
N PHE A 106 -10.60 4.63 18.04
CA PHE A 106 -12.04 4.38 17.91
C PHE A 106 -12.67 3.94 19.24
N LEU A 107 -12.03 2.99 19.93
CA LEU A 107 -12.50 2.51 21.24
C LEU A 107 -12.56 3.65 22.27
N TYR A 108 -11.50 4.44 22.39
CA TYR A 108 -11.48 5.59 23.31
C TYR A 108 -12.62 6.59 23.02
N ARG A 109 -12.87 6.89 21.74
CA ARG A 109 -13.96 7.78 21.33
C ARG A 109 -15.33 7.18 21.65
N ARG A 110 -15.52 5.87 21.45
CA ARG A 110 -16.77 5.15 21.75
C ARG A 110 -17.10 5.20 23.25
N PHE A 111 -16.11 5.02 24.12
CA PHE A 111 -16.32 5.08 25.58
C PHE A 111 -16.55 6.51 26.08
N LYS A 112 -15.84 7.51 25.55
CA LYS A 112 -16.04 8.91 25.95
C LYS A 112 -17.36 9.54 25.51
N THR A 113 -17.98 9.01 24.46
CA THR A 113 -19.24 9.52 23.91
C THR A 113 -20.45 8.67 24.29
N ALA A 114 -20.26 7.60 25.06
CA ALA A 114 -21.36 6.82 25.59
C ALA A 114 -22.07 7.64 26.69
N PRO A 115 -23.41 7.74 26.67
CA PRO A 115 -24.15 8.44 27.71
C PRO A 115 -23.92 7.76 29.07
N ALA A 116 -23.72 8.56 30.12
CA ALA A 116 -23.42 8.11 31.48
C ALA A 116 -24.53 7.25 32.14
N SER A 117 -25.68 7.09 31.47
CA SER A 117 -26.85 6.36 31.98
C SER A 117 -26.75 4.83 31.94
N THR A 118 -25.65 4.26 31.44
CA THR A 118 -25.45 2.79 31.39
C THR A 118 -24.25 2.29 32.20
N ALA A 119 -23.67 3.13 33.07
CA ALA A 119 -22.51 2.75 33.89
C ALA A 119 -22.95 1.94 35.12
N ASN A 120 -23.28 0.66 34.92
CA ASN A 120 -23.16 -0.32 35.99
C ASN A 120 -21.67 -0.47 36.33
N SER A 121 -21.37 -0.59 37.63
CA SER A 121 -20.06 -0.62 38.28
C SER A 121 -19.03 -1.62 37.71
N ASP A 122 -19.44 -2.50 36.81
CA ASP A 122 -18.62 -3.59 36.29
C ASP A 122 -17.68 -3.15 35.15
N GLN A 123 -17.85 -1.94 34.61
CA GLN A 123 -16.96 -1.40 33.56
C GLN A 123 -15.59 -0.90 34.06
N ALA A 124 -15.33 -0.91 35.37
CA ALA A 124 -14.01 -0.62 35.92
C ALA A 124 -12.98 -1.75 35.66
N CYS A 125 -13.42 -2.92 35.18
CA CYS A 125 -12.57 -4.08 34.95
C CYS A 125 -12.01 -4.13 33.51
N PHE A 126 -11.33 -3.07 33.07
CA PHE A 126 -10.29 -3.23 32.05
C PHE A 126 -9.04 -2.51 32.53
N LYS A 127 -8.44 -3.13 33.55
CA LYS A 127 -7.03 -2.95 33.91
C LYS A 127 -6.22 -3.08 32.61
N MET A 128 -5.69 -1.96 32.13
CA MET A 128 -4.64 -1.97 31.12
C MET A 128 -3.40 -2.59 31.76
N HIS A 129 -3.29 -3.91 31.69
CA HIS A 129 -1.99 -4.58 31.76
C HIS A 129 -1.29 -4.36 30.42
N PHE A 130 -0.55 -3.26 30.37
CA PHE A 130 0.71 -3.17 29.64
C PHE A 130 1.83 -3.14 30.67
#